data_AF-A0A7X9EJ08-F1
#
_entry.id   AF-A0A7X9EJ08-F1
#
_cell.length_a   1.000
_cell.length_b   1.000
_cell.length_c   1.000
_cell.angle_alpha   90.00
_cell.angle_beta   90.00
_cell.angle_gamma   90.00
#
_symmetry.space_group_name_H-M   'P 1'
#
loop_
_entity.id
_entity.type
_entity.pdbx_description
1 polymer ?
#
loop_
_entity_poly.entity_id
_entity_poly.type
_entity_poly.pdbx_seq_one_letter_code
_entity_poly.pdbx_strand_id
1 'polypeptide(L)'
;MEKRFVLSLLIISLFYQSFENMYNLGIISLMINMFLAHAPLSYLGNEIIQRKSIKQLKSHEQILVALFSFFFGILPDFDIFLLTFFRIPTFLHHEIISHTPIFYISIWILLRLIAKPFSRILNKKTEGVLHFDLLNILINTFLISTLLHIFADVLTSDIILFYPFSEARISVFKYIFEPSLFGGYSLSPLFALELIIIGILLIFAYKKSLIKNIVIDLITRIFLVFSCIYLLISVYINLNTYNSSYLYDKNGKTNYDVDYDSVLDSNDSQIGRNSAENILNTSSSEVFDSAINIVNSGKWTGKSNGSFTERIKYTFGGMNSFRIISQAYYDLHLPIEPVLRSYYVEKNNITEYSVDIPYPETLMEYFLEKNLLLEVSLDAIPNLPRGRTIFFLGENDSILNVGITLESNYIATVLDTDEKLNMHSYTEIRDTYKNVKKIYILK
;
A
#
# COMPACT_ATOMS: atom_id res chain seq x y z
N MET A 1 17.73 -29.40 -18.61
CA MET A 1 17.92 -28.62 -17.37
C MET A 1 17.27 -27.24 -17.46
N GLU A 2 17.46 -26.48 -18.56
CA GLU A 2 16.75 -25.21 -18.85
C GLU A 2 15.21 -25.28 -18.69
N LYS A 3 14.57 -26.38 -19.11
CA LYS A 3 13.11 -26.56 -19.08
C LYS A 3 12.49 -26.62 -17.67
N ARG A 4 13.26 -27.03 -16.65
CA ARG A 4 12.75 -27.15 -15.27
C ARG A 4 13.02 -25.89 -14.46
N PHE A 5 14.12 -25.20 -14.74
CA PHE A 5 14.59 -24.08 -13.92
C PHE A 5 13.71 -22.82 -14.02
N VAL A 6 13.29 -22.44 -15.22
CA VAL A 6 12.37 -21.30 -15.43
C VAL A 6 11.00 -21.57 -14.81
N LEU A 7 10.52 -22.82 -14.91
CA LEU A 7 9.27 -23.25 -14.29
C LEU A 7 9.37 -23.29 -12.76
N SER A 8 10.52 -23.72 -12.20
CA SER A 8 10.76 -23.75 -10.76
C SER A 8 10.85 -22.35 -10.15
N LEU A 9 11.49 -21.38 -10.81
CA LEU A 9 11.52 -19.98 -10.36
C LEU A 9 10.13 -19.33 -10.41
N LEU A 10 9.33 -19.66 -11.43
CA LEU A 10 7.95 -19.20 -11.55
C LEU A 10 7.03 -19.81 -10.48
N ILE A 11 7.25 -21.08 -10.15
CA ILE A 11 6.52 -21.76 -9.07
C ILE A 11 6.92 -21.19 -7.71
N ILE A 12 8.17 -20.76 -7.51
CA ILE A 12 8.60 -20.11 -6.26
C ILE A 12 7.96 -18.72 -6.11
N SER A 13 7.85 -17.91 -7.18
CA SER A 13 7.14 -16.62 -7.10
C SER A 13 5.64 -16.80 -6.90
N LEU A 14 5.03 -17.83 -7.51
CA LEU A 14 3.60 -18.15 -7.36
C LEU A 14 3.27 -18.81 -6.00
N PHE A 15 4.18 -19.59 -5.41
CA PHE A 15 3.97 -20.18 -4.08
C PHE A 15 4.04 -19.15 -2.95
N TYR A 16 4.76 -18.04 -3.15
CA TYR A 16 4.81 -16.95 -2.17
C TYR A 16 3.48 -16.19 -2.06
N GLN A 17 2.64 -16.25 -3.10
CA GLN A 17 1.30 -15.63 -3.10
C GLN A 17 0.32 -16.34 -2.15
N SER A 18 0.60 -17.60 -1.77
CA SER A 18 -0.16 -18.36 -0.77
C SER A 18 0.07 -17.88 0.68
N PHE A 19 0.96 -16.91 0.91
CA PHE A 19 1.18 -16.29 2.23
C PHE A 19 0.27 -15.08 2.51
N GLU A 20 -0.73 -14.80 1.66
CA GLU A 20 -1.71 -13.69 1.81
C GLU A 20 -2.52 -13.71 3.12
N ASN A 21 -2.49 -14.78 3.92
CA ASN A 21 -3.17 -14.82 5.22
C ASN A 21 -2.35 -14.26 6.40
N MET A 22 -1.21 -13.60 6.17
CA MET A 22 -0.40 -12.97 7.23
C MET A 22 -0.35 -11.44 7.09
N TYR A 23 -1.50 -10.80 7.28
CA TYR A 23 -1.58 -9.36 7.56
C TYR A 23 -1.08 -9.10 8.99
N ASN A 24 0.21 -8.77 9.14
CA ASN A 24 0.74 -7.95 10.24
C ASN A 24 2.24 -7.59 10.15
N LEU A 25 2.90 -7.72 8.98
CA LEU A 25 4.30 -7.30 8.82
C LEU A 25 4.45 -6.54 7.51
N GLY A 26 4.67 -5.23 7.57
CA GLY A 26 4.97 -4.40 6.39
C GLY A 26 6.12 -4.96 5.53
N ILE A 27 6.99 -5.78 6.12
CA ILE A 27 8.05 -6.54 5.46
C ILE A 27 7.51 -7.50 4.38
N ILE A 28 6.36 -8.17 4.60
CA ILE A 28 5.82 -9.14 3.62
C ILE A 28 5.29 -8.41 2.38
N SER A 29 4.57 -7.30 2.56
CA SER A 29 4.09 -6.47 1.44
C SER A 29 5.26 -5.89 0.63
N LEU A 30 6.32 -5.45 1.31
CA LEU A 30 7.55 -4.98 0.66
C LEU A 30 8.21 -6.10 -0.13
N MET A 31 8.43 -7.27 0.49
CA MET A 31 9.03 -8.43 -0.19
C MET A 31 8.20 -8.89 -1.41
N ILE A 32 6.88 -8.81 -1.35
CA ILE A 32 6.01 -9.13 -2.48
C ILE A 32 6.33 -8.22 -3.68
N ASN A 33 6.44 -6.89 -3.48
CA ASN A 33 6.79 -5.97 -4.57
C ASN A 33 8.17 -6.27 -5.17
N MET A 34 9.16 -6.52 -4.30
CA MET A 34 10.53 -6.89 -4.69
C MET A 34 10.55 -8.04 -5.70
N PHE A 35 9.82 -9.12 -5.39
CA PHE A 35 9.83 -10.33 -6.21
C PHE A 35 8.87 -10.30 -7.40
N LEU A 36 7.73 -9.60 -7.28
CA LEU A 36 6.70 -9.56 -8.30
C LEU A 36 6.99 -8.56 -9.42
N ALA A 37 7.60 -7.41 -9.12
CA ALA A 37 7.83 -6.36 -10.12
C ALA A 37 9.32 -6.14 -10.44
N HIS A 38 10.14 -5.86 -9.43
CA HIS A 38 11.51 -5.39 -9.68
C HIS A 38 12.42 -6.46 -10.29
N ALA A 39 12.36 -7.70 -9.80
CA ALA A 39 13.14 -8.80 -10.36
C ALA A 39 12.73 -9.13 -11.82
N PRO A 40 11.43 -9.32 -12.13
CA PRO A 40 10.95 -9.48 -13.50
C PRO A 40 11.31 -8.33 -14.44
N LEU A 41 11.13 -7.08 -14.01
CA LEU A 41 11.46 -5.90 -14.80
C LEU A 41 12.96 -5.86 -15.13
N SER A 42 13.80 -6.15 -14.14
CA SER A 42 15.25 -6.18 -14.28
C SER A 42 15.72 -7.25 -15.28
N TYR A 43 15.12 -8.44 -15.25
CA TYR A 43 15.37 -9.48 -16.25
C TYR A 43 14.96 -9.04 -17.66
N LEU A 44 13.75 -8.52 -17.82
CA LEU A 44 13.23 -8.05 -19.11
C LEU A 44 14.09 -6.94 -19.70
N GLY A 45 14.46 -5.95 -18.88
CA GLY A 45 15.30 -4.85 -19.31
C GLY A 45 16.69 -5.29 -19.74
N ASN A 46 17.29 -6.25 -19.05
CA ASN A 46 18.57 -6.85 -19.46
C ASN A 46 18.49 -7.58 -20.81
N GLU A 47 17.45 -8.40 -21.02
CA GLU A 47 17.22 -9.12 -22.29
C GLU A 47 16.99 -8.16 -23.47
N ILE A 48 16.45 -6.96 -23.22
CA ILE A 48 16.24 -5.92 -24.23
C ILE A 48 17.53 -5.13 -24.49
N ILE A 49 18.13 -4.55 -23.44
CA ILE A 49 19.27 -3.62 -23.54
C ILE A 49 20.54 -4.36 -23.98
N GLN A 50 20.81 -5.54 -23.41
CA GLN A 50 22.03 -6.31 -23.66
C GLN A 50 21.84 -7.47 -24.65
N ARG A 51 20.74 -7.48 -25.41
CA ARG A 51 20.33 -8.60 -26.27
C ARG A 51 21.45 -9.15 -27.16
N LYS A 52 22.23 -8.26 -27.79
CA LYS A 52 23.31 -8.64 -28.72
C LYS A 52 24.43 -9.38 -27.99
N SER A 53 24.87 -8.85 -26.85
CA SER A 53 25.93 -9.42 -26.03
C SER A 53 25.50 -10.74 -25.39
N ILE A 54 24.27 -10.82 -24.84
CA ILE A 54 23.74 -12.04 -24.24
C ILE A 54 23.65 -13.18 -25.27
N LYS A 55 23.24 -12.88 -26.51
CA LYS A 55 23.15 -13.90 -27.58
C LYS A 55 24.48 -14.52 -28.00
N GLN A 56 25.60 -13.84 -27.75
CA GLN A 56 26.94 -14.35 -28.07
C GLN A 56 27.44 -15.33 -27.01
N LEU A 57 26.84 -15.33 -25.82
CA LEU A 57 27.18 -16.21 -24.71
C LEU A 57 26.66 -17.64 -24.93
N LYS A 58 27.32 -18.61 -24.29
CA LYS A 58 26.85 -20.00 -24.20
C LYS A 58 25.58 -20.08 -23.36
N SER A 59 24.77 -21.12 -23.55
CA SER A 59 23.50 -21.28 -22.83
C SER A 59 23.62 -21.17 -21.30
N HIS A 60 24.64 -21.79 -20.68
CA HIS A 60 24.82 -21.71 -19.23
C HIS A 60 25.22 -20.30 -18.74
N GLU A 61 25.95 -19.54 -19.56
CA GLU A 61 26.32 -18.15 -19.27
C GLU A 61 25.10 -17.23 -19.41
N GLN A 62 24.21 -17.49 -20.37
CA GLN A 62 22.93 -16.77 -20.49
C GLN A 62 22.04 -17.01 -19.26
N ILE A 63 21.99 -18.24 -18.74
CA ILE A 63 21.27 -18.56 -17.49
C ILE A 63 21.87 -17.80 -16.32
N LEU A 64 23.20 -17.72 -16.25
CA LEU A 64 23.90 -16.97 -15.20
C LEU A 64 23.53 -15.49 -15.25
N VAL A 65 23.56 -14.86 -16.44
CA VAL A 65 23.14 -13.47 -16.62
C VAL A 65 21.67 -13.28 -16.22
N ALA A 66 20.79 -14.21 -16.56
CA ALA A 66 19.38 -14.15 -16.17
C ALA A 66 19.23 -14.15 -14.64
N LEU A 67 19.90 -15.07 -13.95
CA LEU A 67 19.87 -15.16 -12.49
C LEU A 67 20.40 -13.90 -11.80
N PHE A 68 21.51 -13.38 -12.28
CA PHE A 68 22.05 -12.11 -11.77
C PHE A 68 21.14 -10.93 -12.09
N SER A 69 20.41 -10.96 -13.22
CA SER A 69 19.45 -9.90 -13.55
C SER A 69 18.31 -9.84 -12.52
N PHE A 70 17.77 -11.01 -12.14
CA PHE A 70 16.76 -11.10 -11.07
C PHE A 70 17.33 -10.66 -9.72
N PHE A 71 18.49 -11.20 -9.33
CA PHE A 71 19.11 -10.90 -8.04
C PHE A 71 19.48 -9.42 -7.89
N PHE A 72 20.11 -8.82 -8.91
CA PHE A 72 20.45 -7.40 -8.86
C PHE A 72 19.23 -6.49 -8.94
N GLY A 73 18.09 -6.98 -9.43
CA GLY A 73 16.83 -6.23 -9.46
C GLY A 73 16.18 -6.06 -8.09
N ILE A 74 16.51 -6.90 -7.12
CA ILE A 74 16.03 -6.82 -5.72
C ILE A 74 17.13 -6.38 -4.76
N LEU A 75 18.34 -6.16 -5.27
CA LEU A 75 19.49 -5.81 -4.45
C LEU A 75 19.32 -4.47 -3.72
N PRO A 76 18.65 -3.44 -4.27
CA PRO A 76 18.47 -2.20 -3.53
C PRO A 76 17.73 -2.36 -2.21
N ASP A 77 16.64 -3.12 -2.22
CA ASP A 77 15.85 -3.42 -1.02
C ASP A 77 16.54 -4.31 0.03
N PHE A 78 17.74 -4.85 -0.27
CA PHE A 78 18.48 -5.61 0.75
C PHE A 78 18.88 -4.70 1.92
N ASP A 79 18.83 -3.40 1.71
CA ASP A 79 18.95 -2.41 2.77
C ASP A 79 17.89 -2.54 3.87
N ILE A 80 16.70 -3.10 3.60
CA ILE A 80 15.67 -3.39 4.61
C ILE A 80 16.23 -4.31 5.70
N PHE A 81 17.06 -5.29 5.34
CA PHE A 81 17.74 -6.16 6.31
C PHE A 81 18.76 -5.37 7.14
N LEU A 82 19.48 -4.43 6.52
CA LEU A 82 20.43 -3.57 7.22
C LEU A 82 19.69 -2.61 8.17
N LEU A 83 18.62 -1.96 7.73
CA LEU A 83 17.77 -1.10 8.54
C LEU A 83 17.25 -1.87 9.75
N THR A 84 16.70 -3.07 9.54
CA THR A 84 16.25 -3.96 10.62
C THR A 84 17.38 -4.28 11.59
N PHE A 85 18.57 -4.62 11.09
CA PHE A 85 19.74 -4.93 11.91
C PHE A 85 20.19 -3.73 12.76
N PHE A 86 20.14 -2.52 12.21
CA PHE A 86 20.49 -1.28 12.90
C PHE A 86 19.33 -0.67 13.70
N ARG A 87 18.17 -1.34 13.77
CA ARG A 87 16.94 -0.84 14.40
C ARG A 87 16.49 0.52 13.85
N ILE A 88 16.74 0.74 12.56
CA ILE A 88 16.20 1.86 11.82
C ILE A 88 14.86 1.41 11.21
N PRO A 89 13.80 2.23 11.26
CA PRO A 89 12.51 1.86 10.70
C PRO A 89 12.60 1.48 9.21
N THR A 90 12.02 0.35 8.85
CA THR A 90 12.13 -0.19 7.48
C THR A 90 11.33 0.62 6.46
N PHE A 91 10.34 1.40 6.87
CA PHE A 91 9.60 2.30 5.98
C PHE A 91 10.45 3.46 5.43
N LEU A 92 11.67 3.67 5.98
CA LEU A 92 12.63 4.67 5.50
C LEU A 92 13.56 4.14 4.39
N HIS A 93 13.38 2.93 3.86
CA HIS A 93 14.30 2.37 2.84
C HIS A 93 14.39 3.21 1.54
N HIS A 94 13.31 3.87 1.12
CA HIS A 94 13.39 4.82 -0.01
C HIS A 94 14.13 6.13 0.30
N GLU A 95 14.53 6.35 1.56
CA GLU A 95 15.23 7.54 2.05
C GLU A 95 16.72 7.27 2.34
N ILE A 96 17.24 6.13 1.92
CA ILE A 96 18.66 5.80 2.11
C ILE A 96 19.42 5.66 0.79
N ILE A 97 20.76 5.70 0.91
CA ILE A 97 21.67 5.84 -0.23
C ILE A 97 21.57 4.70 -1.26
N SER A 98 21.13 3.51 -0.85
CA SER A 98 20.86 2.37 -1.73
C SER A 98 19.78 2.70 -2.76
N HIS A 99 18.80 3.55 -2.45
CA HIS A 99 17.78 3.96 -3.42
C HIS A 99 18.20 5.20 -4.23
N THR A 100 19.49 5.34 -4.53
CA THR A 100 20.01 6.46 -5.33
C THR A 100 20.78 5.97 -6.56
N PRO A 101 20.56 6.55 -7.76
CA PRO A 101 21.31 6.17 -8.96
C PRO A 101 22.82 6.40 -8.81
N ILE A 102 23.22 7.46 -8.12
CA ILE A 102 24.62 7.83 -7.91
C ILE A 102 25.38 6.71 -7.21
N PHE A 103 24.77 6.05 -6.21
CA PHE A 103 25.36 4.93 -5.50
C PHE A 103 25.73 3.78 -6.45
N TYR A 104 24.78 3.30 -7.25
CA TYR A 104 25.03 2.18 -8.16
C TYR A 104 25.91 2.54 -9.36
N ILE A 105 25.81 3.76 -9.89
CA ILE A 105 26.72 4.24 -10.94
C ILE A 105 28.16 4.25 -10.40
N SER A 106 28.38 4.71 -9.17
CA SER A 106 29.71 4.73 -8.54
C SER A 106 30.26 3.31 -8.35
N ILE A 107 29.45 2.37 -7.86
CA ILE A 107 29.84 0.96 -7.73
C ILE A 107 30.13 0.36 -9.11
N TRP A 108 29.32 0.66 -10.13
CA TRP A 108 29.55 0.17 -11.49
C TRP A 108 30.87 0.67 -12.07
N ILE A 109 31.22 1.95 -11.90
CA ILE A 109 32.52 2.51 -12.30
C ILE A 109 33.65 1.75 -11.60
N LEU A 110 33.53 1.55 -10.29
CA LEU A 110 34.53 0.81 -9.51
C LEU A 110 34.69 -0.63 -10.01
N LEU A 111 33.58 -1.35 -10.22
CA LEU A 111 33.57 -2.70 -10.76
C LEU A 111 34.23 -2.76 -12.14
N ARG A 112 33.94 -1.79 -13.02
CA ARG A 112 34.57 -1.68 -14.36
C ARG A 112 36.09 -1.48 -14.29
N LEU A 113 36.56 -0.63 -13.38
CA LEU A 113 37.99 -0.39 -13.18
C LEU A 113 38.72 -1.64 -12.66
N ILE A 114 38.08 -2.38 -11.76
CA ILE A 114 38.66 -3.59 -11.13
C ILE A 114 38.52 -4.83 -12.03
N ALA A 115 37.55 -4.87 -12.96
CA ALA A 115 37.30 -6.04 -13.81
C ALA A 115 38.54 -6.52 -14.58
N LYS A 116 39.30 -5.57 -15.15
CA LYS A 116 40.48 -5.86 -15.98
C LYS A 116 41.68 -6.39 -15.18
N PRO A 117 42.10 -5.80 -14.04
CA PRO A 117 43.13 -6.41 -13.20
C PRO A 117 42.65 -7.74 -12.59
N PHE A 118 41.39 -7.82 -12.18
CA PHE A 118 40.83 -9.05 -11.62
C PHE A 118 40.88 -10.21 -12.61
N SER A 119 40.46 -9.99 -13.86
CA SER A 119 40.48 -11.04 -14.90
C SER A 119 41.88 -11.56 -15.21
N ARG A 120 42.93 -10.77 -14.96
CA ARG A 120 44.34 -11.20 -15.14
C ARG A 120 44.87 -12.06 -13.99
N ILE A 121 44.25 -11.98 -12.82
CA ILE A 121 44.66 -12.72 -11.61
C ILE A 121 43.92 -14.07 -11.52
N LEU A 122 42.80 -14.21 -12.23
CA LEU A 122 42.05 -15.47 -12.27
C LEU A 122 42.91 -16.61 -12.83
N ASN A 123 42.87 -17.76 -12.15
CA ASN A 123 43.49 -18.96 -12.68
C ASN A 123 42.76 -19.45 -13.95
N LYS A 124 43.44 -20.25 -14.78
CA LYS A 124 42.87 -20.75 -16.06
C LYS A 124 41.53 -21.50 -15.91
N LYS A 125 41.31 -22.15 -14.77
CA LYS A 125 40.06 -22.89 -14.51
C LYS A 125 38.90 -21.93 -14.26
N THR A 126 39.13 -20.86 -13.50
CA THR A 126 38.13 -19.82 -13.23
C THR A 126 37.91 -18.93 -14.45
N GLU A 127 38.96 -18.61 -15.21
CA GLU A 127 38.86 -17.88 -16.48
C GLU A 127 37.98 -18.64 -17.50
N GLY A 128 38.04 -19.97 -17.51
CA GLY A 128 37.18 -20.81 -18.34
C GLY A 128 35.68 -20.71 -18.03
N VAL A 129 35.32 -20.25 -16.82
CA VAL A 129 33.92 -20.04 -16.39
C VAL A 129 33.53 -18.56 -16.41
N LEU A 130 34.43 -17.68 -15.97
CA LEU A 130 34.21 -16.25 -15.77
C LEU A 130 35.25 -15.46 -16.58
N HIS A 131 35.13 -15.57 -17.90
CA HIS A 131 35.97 -14.83 -18.82
C HIS A 131 35.57 -13.34 -18.87
N PHE A 132 36.47 -12.51 -19.39
CA PHE A 132 36.33 -11.04 -19.32
C PHE A 132 35.04 -10.51 -19.96
N ASP A 133 34.58 -11.10 -21.08
CA ASP A 133 33.35 -10.66 -21.74
C ASP A 133 32.10 -10.95 -20.88
N LEU A 134 31.99 -12.16 -20.31
CA LEU A 134 30.93 -12.49 -19.37
C LEU A 134 30.96 -11.59 -18.14
N LEU A 135 32.14 -11.32 -17.57
CA LEU A 135 32.29 -10.41 -16.43
C LEU A 135 31.78 -9.00 -16.76
N ASN A 136 32.13 -8.48 -17.94
CA ASN A 136 31.63 -7.17 -18.39
C ASN A 136 30.11 -7.15 -18.58
N ILE A 137 29.53 -8.23 -19.09
CA ILE A 137 28.08 -8.37 -19.23
C ILE A 137 27.42 -8.40 -17.83
N LEU A 138 27.97 -9.15 -16.88
CA LEU A 138 27.46 -9.20 -15.50
C LEU A 138 27.54 -7.85 -14.79
N ILE A 139 28.63 -7.10 -14.98
CA ILE A 139 28.77 -5.74 -14.44
C ILE A 139 27.74 -4.79 -15.04
N ASN A 140 27.47 -4.90 -16.34
CA ASN A 140 26.37 -4.14 -16.96
C ASN A 140 25.00 -4.60 -16.47
N THR A 141 24.82 -5.90 -16.24
CA THR A 141 23.59 -6.45 -15.69
C THR A 141 23.30 -5.89 -14.32
N PHE A 142 24.32 -5.77 -13.47
CA PHE A 142 24.22 -5.08 -12.18
C PHE A 142 23.67 -3.67 -12.36
N LEU A 143 24.30 -2.82 -13.19
CA LEU A 143 23.86 -1.44 -13.36
C LEU A 143 22.44 -1.34 -13.95
N ILE A 144 22.14 -2.12 -14.99
CA ILE A 144 20.83 -2.09 -15.65
C ILE A 144 19.74 -2.52 -14.67
N SER A 145 19.94 -3.60 -13.93
CA SER A 145 18.96 -4.10 -12.97
C SER A 145 18.71 -3.10 -11.84
N THR A 146 19.77 -2.57 -11.21
CA THR A 146 19.59 -1.64 -10.08
C THR A 146 19.01 -0.30 -10.51
N LEU A 147 19.35 0.20 -11.71
CA LEU A 147 18.72 1.41 -12.25
C LEU A 147 17.26 1.17 -12.66
N LEU A 148 16.90 -0.01 -13.15
CA LEU A 148 15.49 -0.34 -13.46
C LEU A 148 14.65 -0.50 -12.20
N HIS A 149 15.23 -1.02 -11.12
CA HIS A 149 14.61 -1.03 -9.81
C HIS A 149 14.28 0.40 -9.35
N ILE A 150 15.29 1.28 -9.28
CA ILE A 150 15.09 2.68 -8.87
C ILE A 150 14.12 3.39 -9.82
N PHE A 151 14.20 3.11 -11.11
CA PHE A 151 13.26 3.67 -12.07
C PHE A 151 11.81 3.25 -11.77
N ALA A 152 11.57 1.99 -11.45
CA ALA A 152 10.24 1.51 -11.08
C ALA A 152 9.72 2.22 -9.83
N ASP A 153 10.55 2.36 -8.80
CA ASP A 153 10.17 3.09 -7.60
C ASP A 153 9.90 4.57 -7.89
N VAL A 154 10.66 5.24 -8.77
CA VAL A 154 10.39 6.65 -9.11
C VAL A 154 9.01 6.80 -9.75
N LEU A 155 8.51 5.76 -10.42
CA LEU A 155 7.17 5.80 -10.98
C LEU A 155 6.09 5.73 -9.88
N THR A 156 6.34 5.04 -8.77
CA THR A 156 5.29 4.60 -7.84
C THR A 156 5.44 5.14 -6.41
N SER A 157 6.63 5.54 -6.02
CA SER A 157 7.05 5.86 -4.65
C SER A 157 7.90 7.12 -4.63
N ASP A 158 7.93 7.79 -3.47
CA ASP A 158 8.80 8.94 -3.25
C ASP A 158 10.23 8.49 -2.95
N ILE A 159 11.18 8.86 -3.81
CA ILE A 159 12.61 8.56 -3.61
C ILE A 159 13.45 9.84 -3.63
N ILE A 160 14.50 9.84 -2.82
CA ILE A 160 15.57 10.84 -2.83
C ILE A 160 16.55 10.67 -4.01
N LEU A 161 16.07 10.84 -5.24
CA LEU A 161 16.79 10.52 -6.47
C LEU A 161 18.19 11.16 -6.59
N PHE A 162 18.38 12.37 -6.06
CA PHE A 162 19.60 13.16 -6.23
C PHE A 162 20.49 13.23 -4.99
N TYR A 163 20.25 12.39 -3.97
CA TYR A 163 21.11 12.34 -2.79
C TYR A 163 22.55 11.92 -3.16
N PRO A 164 23.61 12.53 -2.58
CA PRO A 164 23.62 13.47 -1.46
C PRO A 164 23.51 14.96 -1.83
N PHE A 165 23.25 15.30 -3.10
CA PHE A 165 23.17 16.71 -3.53
C PHE A 165 21.82 17.36 -3.21
N SER A 166 20.77 16.55 -3.08
CA SER A 166 19.43 17.00 -2.70
C SER A 166 18.67 15.90 -1.99
N GLU A 167 17.88 16.29 -0.98
CA GLU A 167 16.93 15.43 -0.26
C GLU A 167 15.51 15.54 -0.84
N ALA A 168 15.35 16.13 -2.02
CA ALA A 168 14.07 16.23 -2.69
C ALA A 168 13.54 14.83 -3.03
N ARG A 169 12.34 14.53 -2.53
CA ARG A 169 11.58 13.32 -2.86
C ARG A 169 10.89 13.52 -4.20
N ILE A 170 11.07 12.57 -5.11
CA ILE A 170 10.54 12.63 -6.47
C ILE A 170 9.75 11.37 -6.75
N SER A 171 8.54 11.54 -7.29
CA SER A 171 7.67 10.48 -7.80
C SER A 171 6.89 10.97 -9.02
N VAL A 172 6.49 10.05 -9.90
CA VAL A 172 5.73 10.39 -11.14
C VAL A 172 4.25 10.10 -11.00
N PHE A 173 3.88 8.88 -10.59
CA PHE A 173 2.48 8.43 -10.52
C PHE A 173 2.00 8.09 -9.11
N LYS A 174 2.80 8.39 -8.07
CA LYS A 174 2.47 8.09 -6.67
C LYS A 174 1.03 8.46 -6.30
N TYR A 175 0.60 9.69 -6.58
CA TYR A 175 -0.73 10.17 -6.21
C TYR A 175 -1.87 9.53 -7.02
N ILE A 176 -1.59 9.00 -8.21
CA ILE A 176 -2.59 8.31 -9.05
C ILE A 176 -2.68 6.84 -8.65
N PHE A 177 -1.59 6.27 -8.15
CA PHE A 177 -1.46 4.86 -7.79
C PHE A 177 -1.48 4.62 -6.27
N GLU A 178 -1.75 5.64 -5.47
CA GLU A 178 -1.81 5.55 -4.02
C GLU A 178 -2.73 4.40 -3.57
N PRO A 179 -2.32 3.51 -2.67
CA PRO A 179 -3.19 2.45 -2.21
C PRO A 179 -4.40 3.00 -1.44
N SER A 180 -5.49 2.24 -1.47
CA SER A 180 -6.71 2.52 -0.73
C SER A 180 -6.57 1.96 0.69
N LEU A 181 -6.68 2.77 1.77
CA LEU A 181 -6.46 2.31 3.15
C LEU A 181 -7.31 1.07 3.48
N PHE A 182 -8.62 1.16 3.31
CA PHE A 182 -9.54 0.01 3.45
C PHE A 182 -9.56 -1.00 2.30
N GLY A 183 -9.07 -0.66 1.10
CA GLY A 183 -9.03 -1.59 -0.04
C GLY A 183 -7.79 -2.49 -0.04
N GLY A 184 -6.71 -2.04 0.62
CA GLY A 184 -5.46 -2.74 0.71
C GLY A 184 -4.65 -2.75 -0.59
N TYR A 185 -3.48 -3.38 -0.51
CA TYR A 185 -2.50 -3.40 -1.60
C TYR A 185 -2.98 -4.16 -2.83
N SER A 186 -3.60 -5.34 -2.65
CA SER A 186 -4.03 -6.20 -3.77
C SER A 186 -5.09 -5.54 -4.66
N LEU A 187 -5.82 -4.54 -4.16
CA LEU A 187 -6.82 -3.77 -4.91
C LEU A 187 -6.29 -2.45 -5.49
N SER A 188 -5.00 -2.18 -5.32
CA SER A 188 -4.38 -0.94 -5.77
C SER A 188 -4.00 -0.95 -7.26
N PRO A 189 -3.85 0.23 -7.88
CA PRO A 189 -3.22 0.36 -9.19
C PRO A 189 -1.79 -0.18 -9.25
N LEU A 190 -1.02 -0.07 -8.14
CA LEU A 190 0.34 -0.57 -8.05
C LEU A 190 0.39 -2.07 -8.31
N PHE A 191 -0.40 -2.84 -7.57
CA PHE A 191 -0.45 -4.29 -7.74
C PHE A 191 -0.84 -4.69 -9.17
N ALA A 192 -1.78 -3.96 -9.79
CA ALA A 192 -2.16 -4.20 -11.17
C ALA A 192 -1.00 -3.99 -12.16
N LEU A 193 -0.14 -2.98 -11.92
CA LEU A 193 1.09 -2.76 -12.69
C LEU A 193 2.05 -3.95 -12.56
N GLU A 194 2.22 -4.50 -11.35
CA GLU A 194 3.07 -5.67 -11.13
C GLU A 194 2.56 -6.90 -11.91
N LEU A 195 1.25 -7.13 -11.90
CA LEU A 195 0.64 -8.20 -12.69
C LEU A 195 0.88 -8.04 -14.20
N ILE A 196 0.94 -6.80 -14.71
CA ILE A 196 1.30 -6.54 -16.11
C ILE A 196 2.77 -6.91 -16.37
N ILE A 197 3.70 -6.51 -15.49
CA ILE A 197 5.13 -6.85 -15.61
C ILE A 197 5.31 -8.37 -15.61
N ILE A 198 4.65 -9.07 -14.68
CA ILE A 198 4.64 -10.54 -14.64
C ILE A 198 4.07 -11.11 -15.93
N GLY A 199 2.94 -10.60 -16.41
CA GLY A 199 2.31 -11.07 -17.65
C GLY A 199 3.26 -10.96 -18.86
N ILE A 200 3.99 -9.85 -18.96
CA ILE A 200 5.03 -9.66 -19.99
C ILE A 200 6.16 -10.68 -19.81
N LEU A 201 6.64 -10.89 -18.58
CA LEU A 201 7.66 -11.90 -18.29
C LEU A 201 7.19 -13.30 -18.71
N LEU A 202 5.96 -13.68 -18.40
CA LEU A 202 5.39 -14.98 -18.75
C LEU A 202 5.35 -15.20 -20.27
N ILE A 203 4.89 -14.20 -21.02
CA ILE A 203 4.87 -14.24 -22.48
C ILE A 203 6.31 -14.37 -23.03
N PHE A 204 7.25 -13.61 -22.47
CA PHE A 204 8.65 -13.66 -22.90
C PHE A 204 9.27 -15.04 -22.63
N ALA A 205 9.10 -15.56 -21.41
CA ALA A 205 9.57 -16.89 -21.00
C ALA A 205 8.94 -17.99 -21.85
N TYR A 206 7.65 -17.90 -22.14
CA TYR A 206 6.95 -18.84 -23.01
C TYR A 206 7.51 -18.84 -24.43
N LYS A 207 7.74 -17.66 -25.03
CA LYS A 207 8.34 -17.54 -26.38
C LYS A 207 9.75 -18.12 -26.45
N LYS A 208 10.51 -18.07 -25.35
CA LYS A 208 11.86 -18.65 -25.25
C LYS A 208 11.83 -20.16 -24.98
N SER A 209 10.71 -20.69 -24.52
CA SER A 209 10.53 -22.13 -24.30
C SER A 209 10.47 -22.89 -25.63
N LEU A 210 11.11 -24.07 -25.68
CA LEU A 210 11.07 -24.97 -26.83
C LEU A 210 9.74 -25.73 -26.96
N ILE A 211 8.85 -25.67 -25.95
CA ILE A 211 7.55 -26.35 -25.96
C ILE A 211 6.48 -25.35 -26.36
N LYS A 212 6.20 -25.28 -27.66
CA LYS A 212 5.08 -24.49 -28.19
C LYS A 212 3.77 -25.20 -27.85
N ASN A 213 3.01 -24.64 -26.91
CA ASN A 213 1.67 -25.08 -26.55
C ASN A 213 0.70 -23.92 -26.69
N ILE A 214 -0.24 -24.01 -27.65
CA ILE A 214 -1.18 -22.94 -27.98
C ILE A 214 -2.04 -22.52 -26.78
N VAL A 215 -2.38 -23.45 -25.89
CA VAL A 215 -3.19 -23.18 -24.70
C VAL A 215 -2.42 -22.29 -23.73
N ILE A 216 -1.13 -22.53 -23.53
CA ILE A 216 -0.29 -21.70 -22.65
C ILE A 216 -0.07 -20.30 -23.25
N ASP A 217 0.12 -20.19 -24.56
CA ASP A 217 0.20 -18.87 -25.23
C ASP A 217 -1.09 -18.07 -25.05
N LEU A 218 -2.24 -18.75 -25.19
CA LEU A 218 -3.55 -18.12 -25.01
C LEU A 218 -3.76 -17.67 -23.56
N ILE A 219 -3.49 -18.55 -22.58
CA ILE A 219 -3.66 -18.23 -21.16
C ILE A 219 -2.80 -17.04 -20.75
N THR A 220 -1.51 -17.00 -21.16
CA THR A 220 -0.61 -15.89 -20.79
C THR A 220 -1.03 -14.56 -21.39
N ARG A 221 -1.58 -14.55 -22.62
CA ARG A 221 -2.16 -13.35 -23.25
C ARG A 221 -3.44 -12.90 -22.57
N ILE A 222 -4.33 -13.85 -22.25
CA ILE A 222 -5.57 -13.57 -21.52
C ILE A 222 -5.24 -12.95 -20.16
N PHE A 223 -4.27 -13.52 -19.43
CA PHE A 223 -3.78 -12.96 -18.17
C PHE A 223 -3.32 -11.51 -18.33
N LEU A 224 -2.45 -11.22 -19.31
CA LEU A 224 -1.99 -9.85 -19.55
C LEU A 224 -3.13 -8.88 -19.88
N VAL A 225 -4.10 -9.30 -20.70
CA VAL A 225 -5.28 -8.48 -21.04
C VAL A 225 -6.11 -8.19 -19.79
N PHE A 226 -6.36 -9.20 -18.95
CA PHE A 226 -7.07 -8.99 -17.69
C PHE A 226 -6.30 -8.08 -16.73
N SER A 227 -4.97 -8.21 -16.62
CA SER A 227 -4.14 -7.29 -15.81
C SER A 227 -4.23 -5.84 -16.29
N CYS A 228 -4.24 -5.61 -17.61
CA CYS A 228 -4.42 -4.27 -18.17
C CYS A 228 -5.81 -3.69 -17.91
N ILE A 229 -6.87 -4.50 -18.07
CA ILE A 229 -8.25 -4.09 -17.71
C ILE A 229 -8.33 -3.78 -16.21
N TYR A 230 -7.71 -4.63 -15.39
CA TYR A 230 -7.67 -4.47 -13.95
C TYR A 230 -6.99 -3.17 -13.54
N LEU A 231 -5.87 -2.80 -14.15
CA LEU A 231 -5.21 -1.51 -13.93
C LEU A 231 -6.14 -0.33 -14.24
N LEU A 232 -6.86 -0.37 -15.37
CA LEU A 232 -7.78 0.71 -15.73
C LEU A 232 -8.94 0.83 -14.71
N ILE A 233 -9.48 -0.31 -14.28
CA ILE A 233 -10.54 -0.36 -13.28
C ILE A 233 -10.03 0.14 -11.93
N SER A 234 -8.88 -0.33 -11.44
CA SER A 234 -8.34 0.06 -10.15
C SER A 234 -7.99 1.54 -10.11
N VAL A 235 -7.37 2.09 -11.17
CA VAL A 235 -7.13 3.54 -11.30
C VAL A 235 -8.45 4.32 -11.30
N TYR A 236 -9.45 3.88 -12.06
CA TYR A 236 -10.74 4.55 -12.11
C TYR A 236 -11.41 4.57 -10.73
N ILE A 237 -11.44 3.44 -10.02
CA ILE A 237 -12.05 3.37 -8.69
C ILE A 237 -11.27 4.23 -7.71
N ASN A 238 -9.95 4.14 -7.70
CA ASN A 238 -9.07 4.93 -6.84
C ASN A 238 -9.33 6.43 -6.95
N LEU A 239 -9.37 6.94 -8.19
CA LEU A 239 -9.69 8.34 -8.46
C LEU A 239 -11.11 8.75 -8.03
N ASN A 240 -12.02 7.80 -7.82
CA ASN A 240 -13.38 8.05 -7.38
C ASN A 240 -13.64 7.72 -5.89
N THR A 241 -12.66 7.21 -5.16
CA THR A 241 -12.71 7.03 -3.70
C THR A 241 -11.89 8.11 -3.00
N TYR A 242 -12.29 8.56 -1.81
CA TYR A 242 -11.47 9.49 -1.01
C TYR A 242 -10.29 8.78 -0.32
N ASN A 243 -10.47 7.48 -0.10
CA ASN A 243 -9.68 6.62 0.76
C ASN A 243 -8.17 6.66 0.50
N SER A 244 -7.44 7.50 1.23
CA SER A 244 -6.00 7.71 1.14
C SER A 244 -5.30 6.88 2.20
N SER A 245 -4.25 6.16 1.82
CA SER A 245 -3.41 5.36 2.73
C SER A 245 -2.10 6.06 3.09
N TYR A 246 -1.78 7.16 2.42
CA TYR A 246 -0.62 7.96 2.74
C TYR A 246 -0.95 9.01 3.79
N LEU A 247 -0.11 9.06 4.83
CA LEU A 247 -0.20 10.06 5.88
C LEU A 247 0.54 11.32 5.45
N TYR A 248 -0.19 12.37 5.10
CA TYR A 248 0.36 13.63 4.59
C TYR A 248 0.57 14.66 5.70
N ASP A 249 1.76 15.23 5.79
CA ASP A 249 2.05 16.36 6.68
C ASP A 249 1.38 17.65 6.19
N LYS A 250 1.52 18.73 6.98
CA LYS A 250 0.96 20.06 6.66
C LYS A 250 1.53 20.67 5.37
N ASN A 251 2.62 20.13 4.84
CA ASN A 251 3.25 20.57 3.59
C ASN A 251 2.89 19.65 2.41
N GLY A 252 2.00 18.66 2.60
CA GLY A 252 1.61 17.69 1.59
C GLY A 252 2.67 16.61 1.31
N LYS A 253 3.66 16.44 2.19
CA LYS A 253 4.67 15.39 2.11
C LYS A 253 4.26 14.18 2.93
N THR A 254 4.59 12.97 2.50
CA THR A 254 4.28 11.79 3.31
C THR A 254 5.19 11.70 4.52
N ASN A 255 4.58 11.56 5.70
CA ASN A 255 5.24 11.26 6.95
C ASN A 255 4.49 10.11 7.62
N TYR A 256 5.18 9.00 7.89
CA TYR A 256 4.56 7.78 8.43
C TYR A 256 4.80 7.60 9.94
N ASP A 257 5.55 8.52 10.56
CA ASP A 257 5.94 8.53 11.97
C ASP A 257 6.15 10.00 12.39
N VAL A 258 5.09 10.65 12.89
CA VAL A 258 5.10 12.09 13.21
C VAL A 258 5.86 12.41 14.48
N ASP A 259 5.89 11.52 15.46
CA ASP A 259 6.53 11.76 16.76
C ASP A 259 7.92 11.12 16.91
N TYR A 260 8.37 10.40 15.87
CA TYR A 260 9.68 9.79 15.70
C TYR A 260 9.98 8.69 16.73
N ASP A 261 8.97 7.92 17.11
CA ASP A 261 9.11 6.82 18.06
C ASP A 261 9.47 5.47 17.41
N SER A 262 9.61 5.45 16.07
CA SER A 262 9.91 4.28 15.22
C SER A 262 8.75 3.31 15.03
N VAL A 263 7.54 3.67 15.44
CA VAL A 263 6.30 2.96 15.13
C VAL A 263 5.63 3.64 13.95
N LEU A 264 5.03 2.86 13.06
CA LEU A 264 4.20 3.42 11.99
C LEU A 264 2.92 3.98 12.61
N ASP A 265 2.64 5.27 12.39
CA ASP A 265 1.46 5.96 12.88
C ASP A 265 0.17 5.18 12.57
N SER A 266 0.07 4.59 11.37
CA SER A 266 -1.09 3.77 10.95
C SER A 266 -1.40 2.57 11.85
N ASN A 267 -0.41 2.11 12.61
CA ASN A 267 -0.50 0.99 13.54
C ASN A 267 -0.32 1.42 15.00
N ASP A 268 -0.01 2.69 15.25
CA ASP A 268 0.19 3.22 16.58
C ASP A 268 -1.14 3.67 17.18
N SER A 269 -1.35 3.30 18.44
CA SER A 269 -2.52 3.70 19.23
C SER A 269 -2.29 4.98 20.03
N GLN A 270 -1.04 5.44 20.16
CA GLN A 270 -0.62 6.55 21.02
C GLN A 270 0.46 7.42 20.36
N ILE A 271 0.05 8.17 19.34
CA ILE A 271 0.94 9.09 18.63
C ILE A 271 1.15 10.33 19.48
N GLY A 272 2.42 10.58 19.78
CA GLY A 272 2.87 11.71 20.58
C GLY A 272 3.29 11.30 22.00
N ARG A 273 4.12 12.15 22.60
CA ARG A 273 4.75 11.87 23.90
C ARG A 273 3.83 12.03 25.11
N ASN A 274 2.54 12.28 24.92
CA ASN A 274 1.59 12.58 26.00
C ASN A 274 0.85 11.35 26.54
N SER A 275 1.15 10.14 26.05
CA SER A 275 0.51 8.86 26.44
C SER A 275 -1.01 8.81 26.24
N ALA A 276 -1.59 9.81 25.58
CA ALA A 276 -3.02 9.83 25.28
C ALA A 276 -3.28 8.97 24.04
N GLU A 277 -4.35 8.18 24.09
CA GLU A 277 -4.81 7.43 22.93
C GLU A 277 -5.23 8.39 21.80
N ASN A 278 -4.93 8.03 20.54
CA ASN A 278 -5.18 8.88 19.37
C ASN A 278 -6.58 9.47 19.31
N ILE A 279 -7.59 8.65 19.65
CA ILE A 279 -9.00 9.02 19.63
C ILE A 279 -9.35 10.19 20.57
N LEU A 280 -8.52 10.43 21.60
CA LEU A 280 -8.67 11.51 22.58
C LEU A 280 -7.71 12.68 22.33
N ASN A 281 -6.77 12.55 21.38
CA ASN A 281 -5.66 13.48 21.18
C ASN A 281 -5.91 14.50 20.05
N THR A 282 -7.18 14.85 19.79
CA THR A 282 -7.56 15.78 18.72
C THR A 282 -8.52 16.86 19.21
N SER A 283 -8.45 18.05 18.62
CA SER A 283 -9.49 19.06 18.82
C SER A 283 -10.71 18.74 17.96
N SER A 284 -11.89 19.16 18.41
CA SER A 284 -13.12 19.01 17.61
C SER A 284 -13.09 19.87 16.35
N SER A 285 -12.34 20.97 16.32
CA SER A 285 -12.19 21.80 15.11
C SER A 285 -11.45 21.07 13.99
N GLU A 286 -10.38 20.35 14.32
CA GLU A 286 -9.59 19.60 13.33
C GLU A 286 -10.38 18.43 12.74
N VAL A 287 -11.11 17.69 13.59
CA VAL A 287 -12.01 16.61 13.14
C VAL A 287 -13.12 17.16 12.25
N PHE A 288 -13.65 18.34 12.58
CA PHE A 288 -14.65 19.02 11.76
C PHE A 288 -14.10 19.38 10.37
N ASP A 289 -12.93 20.03 10.30
CA ASP A 289 -12.32 20.44 9.03
C ASP A 289 -12.02 19.23 8.13
N SER A 290 -11.51 18.15 8.74
CA SER A 290 -11.24 16.88 8.06
C SER A 290 -12.52 16.23 7.52
N ALA A 291 -13.57 16.12 8.35
CA ALA A 291 -14.85 15.57 7.93
C ALA A 291 -15.51 16.38 6.79
N ILE A 292 -15.40 17.71 6.82
CA ILE A 292 -15.87 18.61 5.76
C ILE A 292 -15.15 18.32 4.44
N ASN A 293 -13.83 18.17 4.47
CA ASN A 293 -13.04 17.84 3.27
C ASN A 293 -13.45 16.50 2.66
N ILE A 294 -13.68 15.49 3.52
CA ILE A 294 -14.16 14.17 3.10
C ILE A 294 -15.52 14.28 2.39
N VAL A 295 -16.53 14.89 3.01
CA VAL A 295 -17.87 14.94 2.40
C VAL A 295 -17.94 15.83 1.16
N ASN A 296 -17.22 16.96 1.16
CA ASN A 296 -17.18 17.86 0.00
C ASN A 296 -16.41 17.28 -1.20
N SER A 297 -15.65 16.21 -1.00
CA SER A 297 -14.95 15.52 -2.09
C SER A 297 -15.90 14.91 -3.12
N GLY A 298 -17.16 14.61 -2.75
CA GLY A 298 -18.16 13.98 -3.60
C GLY A 298 -17.74 12.59 -4.12
N LYS A 299 -16.77 11.95 -3.46
CA LYS A 299 -16.27 10.60 -3.79
C LYS A 299 -17.31 9.54 -3.45
N TRP A 300 -17.08 8.31 -3.89
CA TRP A 300 -18.06 7.24 -3.74
C TRP A 300 -18.26 6.79 -2.29
N THR A 301 -19.51 6.48 -1.99
CA THR A 301 -19.89 5.68 -0.84
C THR A 301 -19.75 4.19 -1.16
N GLY A 302 -19.72 3.35 -0.14
CA GLY A 302 -19.69 1.89 -0.28
C GLY A 302 -20.42 1.21 0.87
N LYS A 303 -21.12 0.11 0.58
CA LYS A 303 -21.88 -0.67 1.57
C LYS A 303 -21.55 -2.15 1.47
N SER A 304 -21.19 -2.78 2.59
CA SER A 304 -20.92 -4.23 2.66
C SER A 304 -22.16 -5.08 2.40
N ASN A 305 -23.34 -4.60 2.83
CA ASN A 305 -24.62 -5.32 2.69
C ASN A 305 -25.49 -4.80 1.54
N GLY A 306 -24.94 -3.98 0.64
CA GLY A 306 -25.66 -3.37 -0.47
C GLY A 306 -25.79 -4.25 -1.72
N SER A 307 -26.20 -3.61 -2.81
CA SER A 307 -26.18 -4.17 -4.17
C SER A 307 -24.77 -4.64 -4.56
N PHE A 308 -24.65 -5.48 -5.60
CA PHE A 308 -23.36 -5.97 -6.08
C PHE A 308 -22.37 -4.82 -6.39
N THR A 309 -22.84 -3.73 -6.98
CA THR A 309 -22.04 -2.54 -7.27
C THR A 309 -21.59 -1.82 -6.00
N GLU A 310 -22.43 -1.72 -4.97
CA GLU A 310 -22.06 -1.09 -3.70
C GLU A 310 -21.04 -1.91 -2.91
N ARG A 311 -21.15 -3.25 -2.98
CA ARG A 311 -20.17 -4.15 -2.38
C ARG A 311 -18.82 -4.01 -3.05
N ILE A 312 -18.78 -3.94 -4.40
CA ILE A 312 -17.54 -3.64 -5.12
C ILE A 312 -16.97 -2.30 -4.65
N LYS A 313 -17.77 -1.23 -4.65
CA LYS A 313 -17.31 0.08 -4.15
C LYS A 313 -16.73 -0.04 -2.75
N TYR A 314 -17.43 -0.70 -1.83
CA TYR A 314 -16.98 -0.92 -0.46
C TYR A 314 -15.65 -1.68 -0.38
N THR A 315 -15.52 -2.79 -1.11
CA THR A 315 -14.29 -3.59 -1.16
C THR A 315 -13.10 -2.78 -1.66
N PHE A 316 -13.30 -1.90 -2.64
CA PHE A 316 -12.22 -1.03 -3.15
C PHE A 316 -11.99 0.25 -2.34
N GLY A 317 -12.69 0.45 -1.22
CA GLY A 317 -12.47 1.59 -0.31
C GLY A 317 -13.51 2.71 -0.37
N GLY A 318 -14.68 2.46 -0.96
CA GLY A 318 -15.82 3.36 -0.86
C GLY A 318 -16.21 3.61 0.61
N MET A 319 -16.60 4.84 0.93
CA MET A 319 -16.82 5.25 2.31
C MET A 319 -18.19 4.79 2.82
N ASN A 320 -18.23 4.26 4.04
CA ASN A 320 -19.44 4.20 4.85
C ASN A 320 -19.30 5.20 6.01
N SER A 321 -20.33 5.31 6.83
CA SER A 321 -20.36 6.23 7.97
C SER A 321 -19.19 6.10 8.94
N PHE A 322 -18.78 4.87 9.26
CA PHE A 322 -17.62 4.65 10.13
C PHE A 322 -16.30 5.02 9.44
N ARG A 323 -16.13 4.68 8.15
CA ARG A 323 -14.92 5.01 7.39
C ARG A 323 -14.73 6.52 7.25
N ILE A 324 -15.80 7.31 7.23
CA ILE A 324 -15.68 8.78 7.33
C ILE A 324 -15.00 9.17 8.65
N ILE A 325 -15.45 8.59 9.77
CA ILE A 325 -14.87 8.90 11.09
C ILE A 325 -13.42 8.47 11.13
N SER A 326 -13.14 7.21 10.77
CA SER A 326 -11.78 6.70 10.73
C SER A 326 -10.86 7.56 9.85
N GLN A 327 -11.25 7.84 8.60
CA GLN A 327 -10.44 8.64 7.70
C GLN A 327 -10.26 10.07 8.22
N ALA A 328 -11.28 10.65 8.86
CA ALA A 328 -11.16 12.01 9.40
C ALA A 328 -10.06 12.11 10.45
N TYR A 329 -9.92 11.07 11.29
CA TYR A 329 -8.84 10.95 12.26
C TYR A 329 -7.50 10.52 11.63
N TYR A 330 -7.54 9.67 10.60
CA TYR A 330 -6.37 9.25 9.84
C TYR A 330 -5.66 10.43 9.17
N ASP A 331 -6.42 11.33 8.52
CA ASP A 331 -5.92 12.55 7.87
C ASP A 331 -5.25 13.51 8.87
N LEU A 332 -5.49 13.34 10.17
CA LEU A 332 -4.88 14.11 11.26
C LEU A 332 -3.66 13.42 11.89
N HIS A 333 -3.19 12.29 11.32
CA HIS A 333 -2.17 11.41 11.93
C HIS A 333 -2.60 10.88 13.30
N LEU A 334 -3.88 10.56 13.47
CA LEU A 334 -4.44 10.03 14.72
C LEU A 334 -5.38 8.85 14.47
N PRO A 335 -4.94 7.79 13.75
CA PRO A 335 -5.80 6.66 13.41
C PRO A 335 -6.43 6.03 14.66
N ILE A 336 -7.72 5.74 14.56
CA ILE A 336 -8.51 5.22 15.69
C ILE A 336 -8.58 3.70 15.70
N GLU A 337 -8.37 3.03 14.57
CA GLU A 337 -8.43 1.58 14.48
C GLU A 337 -7.43 0.86 15.39
N PRO A 338 -6.16 1.30 15.51
CA PRO A 338 -5.25 0.69 16.47
C PRO A 338 -5.74 0.81 17.92
N VAL A 339 -6.37 1.93 18.28
CA VAL A 339 -6.97 2.14 19.62
C VAL A 339 -8.13 1.18 19.84
N LEU A 340 -9.06 1.12 18.88
CA LEU A 340 -10.24 0.24 18.95
C LEU A 340 -9.85 -1.24 18.94
N ARG A 341 -8.81 -1.62 18.18
CA ARG A 341 -8.26 -2.97 18.17
C ARG A 341 -7.70 -3.37 19.51
N SER A 342 -6.83 -2.54 20.09
CA SER A 342 -6.25 -2.80 21.41
C SER A 342 -7.34 -2.94 22.47
N TYR A 343 -8.30 -2.02 22.47
CA TYR A 343 -9.47 -2.06 23.37
C TYR A 343 -10.29 -3.35 23.22
N TYR A 344 -10.67 -3.71 21.99
CA TYR A 344 -11.51 -4.89 21.73
C TYR A 344 -10.81 -6.20 22.11
N VAL A 345 -9.51 -6.31 21.81
CA VAL A 345 -8.69 -7.48 22.13
C VAL A 345 -8.55 -7.64 23.65
N GLU A 346 -8.24 -6.55 24.37
CA GLU A 346 -8.10 -6.57 25.82
C GLU A 346 -9.42 -6.93 26.50
N LYS A 347 -10.52 -6.24 26.13
CA LYS A 347 -11.85 -6.46 26.70
C LYS A 347 -12.33 -7.90 26.56
N ASN A 348 -12.11 -8.50 25.39
CA ASN A 348 -12.57 -9.85 25.09
C ASN A 348 -11.53 -10.95 25.38
N ASN A 349 -10.37 -10.59 25.94
CA ASN A 349 -9.25 -11.51 26.18
C ASN A 349 -8.86 -12.34 24.95
N ILE A 350 -8.86 -11.72 23.77
CA ILE A 350 -8.56 -12.40 22.51
C ILE A 350 -7.05 -12.59 22.38
N THR A 351 -6.63 -13.81 22.01
CA THR A 351 -5.21 -14.16 21.81
C THR A 351 -4.87 -14.47 20.35
N GLU A 352 -5.84 -14.29 19.45
CA GLU A 352 -5.71 -14.57 18.02
C GLU A 352 -4.98 -13.44 17.28
N TYR A 353 -4.24 -13.80 16.22
CA TYR A 353 -3.51 -12.83 15.40
C TYR A 353 -4.41 -12.00 14.49
N SER A 354 -5.58 -12.55 14.11
CA SER A 354 -6.57 -11.91 13.26
C SER A 354 -7.90 -11.87 14.00
N VAL A 355 -8.51 -10.68 14.03
CA VAL A 355 -9.77 -10.44 14.73
C VAL A 355 -10.64 -9.60 13.81
N ASP A 356 -11.86 -10.07 13.55
CA ASP A 356 -12.88 -9.25 12.89
C ASP A 356 -13.54 -8.35 13.94
N ILE A 357 -13.43 -7.04 13.76
CA ILE A 357 -13.83 -6.06 14.76
C ILE A 357 -15.07 -5.31 14.25
N PRO A 358 -16.20 -5.37 14.98
CA PRO A 358 -17.37 -4.54 14.70
C PRO A 358 -17.04 -3.10 15.13
N TYR A 359 -16.31 -2.37 14.29
CA TYR A 359 -15.74 -1.08 14.64
C TYR A 359 -16.77 -0.02 15.11
N PRO A 360 -17.95 0.14 14.49
CA PRO A 360 -18.96 1.09 14.97
C PRO A 360 -19.41 0.80 16.41
N GLU A 361 -19.68 -0.48 16.71
CA GLU A 361 -20.09 -0.96 18.03
C GLU A 361 -18.97 -0.79 19.04
N THR A 362 -17.76 -1.21 18.66
CA THR A 362 -16.54 -1.09 19.48
C THR A 362 -16.25 0.37 19.84
N LEU A 363 -16.41 1.29 18.89
CA LEU A 363 -16.24 2.73 19.09
C LEU A 363 -17.25 3.29 20.10
N MET A 364 -18.52 2.90 19.97
CA MET A 364 -19.57 3.32 20.92
C MET A 364 -19.30 2.78 22.32
N GLU A 365 -18.99 1.49 22.44
CA GLU A 365 -18.67 0.84 23.72
C GLU A 365 -17.49 1.51 24.42
N TYR A 366 -16.41 1.78 23.67
CA TYR A 366 -15.24 2.50 24.17
C TYR A 366 -15.63 3.87 24.77
N PHE A 367 -16.46 4.66 24.06
CA PHE A 367 -16.89 5.96 24.57
C PHE A 367 -17.85 5.84 25.76
N LEU A 368 -18.73 4.84 25.79
CA LEU A 368 -19.63 4.59 26.92
C LEU A 368 -18.85 4.24 28.19
N GLU A 369 -17.89 3.31 28.11
CA GLU A 369 -17.10 2.89 29.27
C GLU A 369 -16.23 4.02 29.85
N LYS A 370 -15.71 4.90 28.98
CA LYS A 370 -14.98 6.09 29.41
C LYS A 370 -15.89 7.25 29.83
N ASN A 371 -17.21 7.06 29.86
CA ASN A 371 -18.21 8.09 30.16
C ASN A 371 -18.07 9.35 29.28
N LEU A 372 -17.78 9.17 28.00
CA LEU A 372 -17.53 10.25 27.04
C LEU A 372 -18.75 10.64 26.20
N LEU A 373 -19.88 9.93 26.34
CA LEU A 373 -21.11 10.25 25.59
C LEU A 373 -22.10 11.08 26.41
N LEU A 374 -22.83 11.96 25.72
CA LEU A 374 -24.01 12.67 26.19
C LEU A 374 -25.23 12.20 25.42
N GLU A 375 -26.32 11.95 26.11
CA GLU A 375 -27.61 11.68 25.47
C GLU A 375 -28.22 12.99 24.97
N VAL A 376 -28.65 12.99 23.71
CA VAL A 376 -29.30 14.13 23.07
C VAL A 376 -30.81 13.92 23.13
N SER A 377 -31.53 14.91 23.66
CA SER A 377 -33.01 14.87 23.70
C SER A 377 -33.60 14.78 22.29
N LEU A 378 -34.60 13.91 22.13
CA LEU A 378 -35.32 13.74 20.87
C LEU A 378 -36.50 14.71 20.70
N ASP A 379 -36.87 15.43 21.77
CA ASP A 379 -38.08 16.26 21.81
C ASP A 379 -37.88 17.63 21.17
N ALA A 380 -36.63 18.03 20.93
CA ALA A 380 -36.26 19.30 20.32
C ALA A 380 -35.17 19.11 19.27
N ILE A 381 -35.06 20.04 18.31
CA ILE A 381 -33.91 20.09 17.39
C ILE A 381 -32.70 20.58 18.20
N PRO A 382 -31.69 19.73 18.45
CA PRO A 382 -30.54 20.11 19.26
C PRO A 382 -29.66 21.10 18.50
N ASN A 383 -28.89 21.92 19.22
CA ASN A 383 -27.76 22.63 18.64
C ASN A 383 -26.53 21.72 18.76
N LEU A 384 -26.18 21.04 17.66
CA LEU A 384 -25.11 20.06 17.67
C LEU A 384 -23.74 20.76 17.74
N PRO A 385 -22.87 20.42 18.71
CA PRO A 385 -21.49 20.90 18.74
C PRO A 385 -20.76 20.41 17.48
N ARG A 386 -19.82 21.20 16.96
CA ARG A 386 -19.05 20.86 15.75
C ARG A 386 -18.01 19.77 16.03
N GLY A 387 -17.76 18.91 15.05
CA GLY A 387 -16.67 17.94 15.03
C GLY A 387 -16.75 16.88 16.11
N ARG A 388 -17.97 16.49 16.49
CA ARG A 388 -18.22 15.44 17.49
C ARG A 388 -18.78 14.21 16.82
N THR A 389 -18.30 13.04 17.23
CA THR A 389 -18.90 11.78 16.82
C THR A 389 -20.31 11.67 17.40
N ILE A 390 -21.28 11.33 16.56
CA ILE A 390 -22.69 11.17 16.92
C ILE A 390 -23.19 9.79 16.50
N PHE A 391 -23.99 9.16 17.35
CA PHE A 391 -24.58 7.83 17.16
C PHE A 391 -26.10 7.93 17.16
N PHE A 392 -26.73 7.28 16.19
CA PHE A 392 -28.18 7.14 16.09
C PHE A 392 -28.54 5.69 16.43
N LEU A 393 -29.28 5.50 17.51
CA LEU A 393 -29.62 4.17 18.01
C LEU A 393 -31.10 3.84 17.83
N GLY A 394 -31.37 2.62 17.41
CA GLY A 394 -32.70 2.06 17.25
C GLY A 394 -33.21 1.33 18.48
N GLU A 395 -34.07 0.35 18.27
CA GLU A 395 -34.50 -0.56 19.33
C GLU A 395 -33.34 -1.45 19.79
N ASN A 396 -33.35 -1.82 21.07
CA ASN A 396 -32.30 -2.61 21.73
C ASN A 396 -30.89 -2.00 21.62
N ASP A 397 -30.80 -0.67 21.55
CA ASP A 397 -29.53 0.07 21.44
C ASP A 397 -28.67 -0.33 20.23
N SER A 398 -29.30 -0.85 19.16
CA SER A 398 -28.64 -1.14 17.89
C SER A 398 -28.23 0.14 17.15
N ILE A 399 -27.00 0.18 16.63
CA ILE A 399 -26.51 1.34 15.86
C ILE A 399 -27.19 1.35 14.49
N LEU A 400 -28.03 2.36 14.24
CA LEU A 400 -28.65 2.61 12.95
C LEU A 400 -27.73 3.40 12.03
N ASN A 401 -27.04 4.40 12.59
CA ASN A 401 -26.02 5.16 11.88
C ASN A 401 -25.07 5.87 12.85
N VAL A 402 -23.92 6.31 12.33
CA VAL A 402 -22.90 7.08 13.04
C VAL A 402 -22.42 8.23 12.14
N GLY A 403 -21.79 9.25 12.68
CA GLY A 403 -21.20 10.30 11.85
C GLY A 403 -20.42 11.34 12.66
N ILE A 404 -19.97 12.38 11.98
CA ILE A 404 -19.33 13.55 12.59
C ILE A 404 -20.24 14.76 12.40
N THR A 405 -20.54 15.48 13.48
CA THR A 405 -21.34 16.69 13.42
C THR A 405 -20.60 17.83 12.73
N LEU A 406 -21.33 18.57 11.89
CA LEU A 406 -20.85 19.70 11.09
C LEU A 406 -21.51 21.00 11.54
N GLU A 407 -21.33 22.08 10.78
CA GLU A 407 -22.03 23.34 11.04
C GLU A 407 -23.53 23.21 10.79
N SER A 408 -24.33 24.08 11.44
CA SER A 408 -25.76 24.22 11.16
C SER A 408 -26.56 22.92 11.27
N ASN A 409 -26.20 22.05 12.22
CA ASN A 409 -26.83 20.73 12.43
C ASN A 409 -26.76 19.78 11.24
N TYR A 410 -25.76 19.94 10.36
CA TYR A 410 -25.41 18.91 9.39
C TYR A 410 -24.52 17.85 10.02
N ILE A 411 -24.48 16.67 9.41
CA ILE A 411 -23.70 15.53 9.86
C ILE A 411 -23.04 14.91 8.62
N ALA A 412 -21.74 14.68 8.73
CA ALA A 412 -20.99 13.85 7.80
C ALA A 412 -21.28 12.38 8.13
N THR A 413 -22.13 11.76 7.30
CA THR A 413 -22.56 10.37 7.43
C THR A 413 -22.94 9.84 6.04
N VAL A 414 -23.17 8.53 5.93
CA VAL A 414 -23.65 7.90 4.71
C VAL A 414 -25.02 7.29 4.98
N LEU A 415 -26.01 7.67 4.17
CA LEU A 415 -27.35 7.09 4.16
C LEU A 415 -27.44 5.92 3.15
N ASP A 416 -28.48 5.11 3.32
CA ASP A 416 -28.75 3.95 2.46
C ASP A 416 -29.05 4.34 1.00
N THR A 417 -29.41 5.59 0.73
CA THR A 417 -29.67 6.09 -0.62
C THR A 417 -28.46 6.70 -1.30
N ASP A 418 -27.35 6.89 -0.58
CA ASP A 418 -26.22 7.64 -1.12
C ASP A 418 -25.36 6.81 -2.06
N GLU A 419 -25.08 7.37 -3.23
CA GLU A 419 -24.06 6.85 -4.17
C GLU A 419 -22.71 7.59 -4.08
N LYS A 420 -22.74 8.78 -3.49
CA LYS A 420 -21.61 9.71 -3.32
C LYS A 420 -21.69 10.36 -1.94
N LEU A 421 -20.52 10.71 -1.43
CA LEU A 421 -20.37 11.42 -0.17
C LEU A 421 -21.09 12.78 -0.23
N ASN A 422 -21.85 13.05 0.82
CA ASN A 422 -22.56 14.30 1.02
C ASN A 422 -22.72 14.56 2.53
N MET A 423 -23.20 15.75 2.87
CA MET A 423 -23.66 16.07 4.22
C MET A 423 -25.18 15.98 4.29
N HIS A 424 -25.69 15.49 5.42
CA HIS A 424 -27.12 15.36 5.66
C HIS A 424 -27.52 16.19 6.86
N SER A 425 -28.70 16.79 6.82
CA SER A 425 -29.21 17.52 7.98
C SER A 425 -29.64 16.53 9.07
N TYR A 426 -29.57 16.96 10.33
CA TYR A 426 -30.09 16.17 11.46
C TYR A 426 -31.53 15.68 11.22
N THR A 427 -32.39 16.53 10.65
CA THR A 427 -33.78 16.20 10.37
C THR A 427 -33.91 15.14 9.27
N GLU A 428 -33.11 15.23 8.22
CA GLU A 428 -33.08 14.24 7.13
C GLU A 428 -32.71 12.84 7.63
N ILE A 429 -31.71 12.75 8.52
CA ILE A 429 -31.29 11.48 9.12
C ILE A 429 -32.40 10.91 10.00
N ARG A 430 -33.07 11.76 10.80
CA ARG A 430 -34.21 11.35 11.65
C ARG A 430 -35.39 10.85 10.81
N ASP A 431 -35.67 11.49 9.69
CA ASP A 431 -36.76 11.11 8.78
C ASP A 431 -36.45 9.81 8.04
N THR A 432 -35.16 9.57 7.74
CA THR A 432 -34.65 8.32 7.15
C THR A 432 -34.78 7.17 8.15
N TYR A 433 -34.32 7.36 9.38
CA TYR A 433 -34.35 6.36 10.45
C TYR A 433 -35.47 6.64 11.46
N LYS A 434 -36.72 6.39 11.05
CA LYS A 434 -37.92 6.66 11.88
C LYS A 434 -37.96 5.93 13.22
N ASN A 435 -37.15 4.88 13.38
CA ASN A 435 -37.04 4.05 14.56
C ASN A 435 -35.94 4.51 15.55
N VAL A 436 -35.32 5.67 15.35
CA VAL A 436 -34.32 6.20 16.31
C VAL A 436 -34.96 6.45 17.68
N LYS A 437 -34.48 5.73 18.70
CA LYS A 437 -34.92 5.80 20.09
C LYS A 437 -33.97 6.57 21.00
N LYS A 438 -32.67 6.59 20.68
CA LYS A 438 -31.66 7.33 21.43
C LYS A 438 -30.63 7.92 20.47
N ILE A 439 -30.05 9.04 20.87
CA ILE A 439 -28.94 9.67 20.17
C ILE A 439 -27.87 9.97 21.20
N TYR A 440 -26.64 9.52 20.92
CA TYR A 440 -25.48 9.86 21.73
C TYR A 440 -24.53 10.73 20.94
N ILE A 441 -23.91 11.69 21.62
CA ILE A 441 -22.87 12.54 21.05
C ILE A 441 -21.65 12.58 21.97
N LEU A 442 -20.46 12.60 21.37
CA LEU A 442 -19.21 12.74 22.09
C LEU A 442 -19.13 14.11 22.81
N LYS A 443 -18.74 14.10 24.09
CA LYS A 443 -18.56 15.28 24.97
C LYS A 443 -17.57 16.30 24.41
#